data_AF-A0A425DIV9-F1
#
_entry.id   AF-A0A425DIV9-F1
#
_cell.length_a   1.000
_cell.length_b   1.000
_cell.length_c   1.000
_cell.angle_alpha   90.00
_cell.angle_beta   90.00
_cell.angle_gamma   90.00
#
_symmetry.space_group_name_H-M   'P 1'
#
loop_
_entity.id
_entity.type
_entity.pdbx_description
1 polymer ?
#
loop_
_entity_poly.entity_id
_entity_poly.type
_entity_poly.pdbx_seq_one_letter_code
_entity_poly.pdbx_strand_id
1 'polypeptide(L)'
;SAQAEILYNNGLQLLVLKKYALAFRCLHAASKLMFNRPKLWLRLGECCTASYAAQNSLVSSVVGHGAHRRVVLPTRPPTEDVAATSAVDNMASLTSDVPTLSLPFAVKCFRNALLLSQQVLETTSKPREDTAELTPDSSGVSLEDSLELLRQKALVNLAYAYLSMNAPELAIHTAKELLSMPTCTPAHRFLVRSYYAEALCLLSRSAEASVHLKLNDMLSLADAYAREAKADTAAVHANLHVNNATVAILQKNMPQAEQSVAQAVRLAPTSRHSLELLVYILLRKGHSNKAMQILKEARVVT
;
A
#
# COMPACT_ATOMS: atom_id res chain seq x y z
N SER A 1 27.65 -18.01 -1.14
CA SER A 1 27.61 -16.54 -1.01
C SER A 1 27.12 -15.88 -2.30
N ALA A 2 27.87 -15.93 -3.40
CA ALA A 2 27.51 -15.26 -4.67
C ALA A 2 26.12 -15.65 -5.23
N GLN A 3 25.73 -16.92 -5.15
CA GLN A 3 24.42 -17.37 -5.64
C GLN A 3 23.24 -16.68 -4.94
N ALA A 4 23.34 -16.42 -3.62
CA ALA A 4 22.28 -15.75 -2.87
C ALA A 4 22.16 -14.28 -3.26
N GLU A 5 23.29 -13.61 -3.53
CA GLU A 5 23.33 -12.22 -3.98
C GLU A 5 22.79 -12.06 -5.40
N ILE A 6 23.11 -13.00 -6.30
CA ILE A 6 22.53 -13.05 -7.65
C ILE A 6 21.01 -13.22 -7.57
N LEU A 7 20.52 -14.14 -6.73
CA LEU A 7 19.10 -14.34 -6.51
C LEU A 7 18.41 -13.09 -5.93
N TYR A 8 19.07 -12.39 -5.01
CA TYR A 8 18.56 -11.14 -4.46
C TYR A 8 18.45 -10.05 -5.52
N ASN A 9 19.50 -9.83 -6.31
CA ASN A 9 19.51 -8.82 -7.37
C ASN A 9 18.49 -9.13 -8.46
N ASN A 10 18.36 -10.41 -8.84
CA ASN A 10 17.33 -10.87 -9.76
C ASN A 10 15.93 -10.61 -9.19
N GLY A 11 15.71 -10.95 -7.92
CA GLY A 11 14.45 -10.67 -7.21
C GLY A 11 14.08 -9.19 -7.22
N LEU A 12 15.05 -8.30 -6.98
CA LEU A 12 14.84 -6.84 -7.07
C LEU A 12 14.42 -6.39 -8.47
N GLN A 13 15.10 -6.90 -9.51
CA GLN A 13 14.77 -6.54 -10.89
C GLN A 13 13.37 -7.03 -11.27
N LEU A 14 13.00 -8.26 -10.87
CA LEU A 14 11.67 -8.81 -11.09
C LEU A 14 10.58 -8.02 -10.35
N LEU A 15 10.87 -7.48 -9.17
CA LEU A 15 9.96 -6.62 -8.42
C LEU A 15 9.66 -5.31 -9.19
N VAL A 16 10.69 -4.68 -9.76
CA VAL A 16 10.52 -3.48 -10.62
C VAL A 16 9.69 -3.80 -11.86
N LEU A 17 9.87 -4.99 -12.43
CA LEU A 17 9.09 -5.49 -13.57
C LEU A 17 7.67 -5.95 -13.21
N LYS A 18 7.22 -5.76 -11.95
CA LYS A 18 5.91 -6.17 -11.42
C LYS A 18 5.65 -7.68 -11.51
N LYS A 19 6.70 -8.50 -11.61
CA LYS A 19 6.62 -9.97 -11.61
C LYS A 19 6.71 -10.51 -10.18
N TYR A 20 5.70 -10.19 -9.36
CA TYR A 20 5.75 -10.38 -7.91
C TYR A 20 5.96 -11.84 -7.47
N ALA A 21 5.32 -12.81 -8.12
CA ALA A 21 5.46 -14.22 -7.77
C ALA A 21 6.89 -14.75 -8.01
N LEU A 22 7.51 -14.37 -9.14
CA LEU A 22 8.89 -14.77 -9.44
C LEU A 22 9.89 -14.03 -8.54
N ALA A 23 9.68 -12.73 -8.31
CA ALA A 23 10.49 -11.94 -7.39
C ALA A 23 10.49 -12.58 -5.98
N PHE A 24 9.31 -12.96 -5.48
CA PHE A 24 9.15 -13.62 -4.20
C PHE A 24 9.95 -14.93 -4.11
N ARG A 25 9.88 -15.79 -5.13
CA ARG A 25 10.64 -17.06 -5.15
C ARG A 25 12.15 -16.82 -5.11
N CYS A 26 12.65 -15.87 -5.89
CA CYS A 26 14.07 -15.51 -5.91
C CYS A 26 14.54 -14.93 -4.55
N LEU A 27 13.77 -14.01 -3.98
CA LEU A 27 14.08 -13.40 -2.68
C LEU A 27 13.96 -14.39 -1.52
N HIS A 28 12.98 -15.31 -1.58
CA HIS A 28 12.81 -16.36 -0.57
C HIS A 28 13.94 -17.38 -0.63
N ALA A 29 14.42 -17.74 -1.82
CA ALA A 29 15.62 -18.57 -1.94
C ALA A 29 16.86 -17.86 -1.36
N ALA A 30 16.97 -16.55 -1.57
CA ALA A 30 18.05 -15.74 -1.01
C ALA A 30 17.98 -15.60 0.53
N SER A 31 16.79 -15.65 1.14
CA SER A 31 16.62 -15.50 2.60
C SER A 31 17.20 -16.63 3.42
N LYS A 32 17.36 -17.83 2.84
CA LYS A 32 18.03 -18.95 3.50
C LYS A 32 19.47 -18.63 3.93
N LEU A 33 20.15 -17.73 3.21
CA LEU A 33 21.54 -17.34 3.49
C LEU A 33 21.69 -15.87 3.95
N MET A 34 20.67 -15.04 3.78
CA MET A 34 20.69 -13.61 4.11
C MET A 34 19.58 -13.19 5.08
N PHE A 35 19.15 -14.12 5.95
CA PHE A 35 18.08 -13.89 6.92
C PHE A 35 18.36 -12.74 7.91
N ASN A 36 19.62 -12.38 8.11
CA ASN A 36 20.03 -11.29 9.00
C ASN A 36 19.94 -9.89 8.36
N ARG A 37 19.58 -9.77 7.08
CA ARG A 37 19.49 -8.47 6.38
C ARG A 37 18.06 -7.91 6.47
N PRO A 38 17.79 -6.82 7.22
CA PRO A 38 16.45 -6.25 7.34
C PRO A 38 15.81 -5.86 5.99
N LYS A 39 16.63 -5.36 5.06
CA LYS A 39 16.20 -4.96 3.70
C LYS A 39 15.57 -6.12 2.93
N LEU A 40 16.07 -7.35 3.12
CA LEU A 40 15.54 -8.52 2.41
C LEU A 40 14.08 -8.80 2.79
N TRP A 41 13.79 -8.75 4.09
CA TRP A 41 12.44 -8.96 4.61
C TRP A 41 11.48 -7.87 4.16
N LEU A 42 11.92 -6.61 4.10
CA LEU A 42 11.11 -5.55 3.52
C LEU A 42 10.71 -5.87 2.06
N ARG A 43 11.65 -6.32 1.23
CA ARG A 43 11.39 -6.67 -0.18
C ARG A 43 10.46 -7.87 -0.34
N LEU A 44 10.59 -8.88 0.53
CA LEU A 44 9.66 -10.02 0.56
C LEU A 44 8.24 -9.56 0.89
N GLY A 45 8.08 -8.69 1.89
CA GLY A 45 6.79 -8.11 2.25
C GLY A 45 6.20 -7.26 1.12
N GLU A 46 7.01 -6.44 0.44
CA GLU A 46 6.59 -5.64 -0.72
C GLU A 46 6.08 -6.51 -1.88
N CYS A 47 6.69 -7.67 -2.13
CA CYS A 47 6.18 -8.61 -3.14
C CYS A 47 4.77 -9.08 -2.79
N CYS A 48 4.52 -9.37 -1.50
CA CYS A 48 3.21 -9.80 -1.03
C CYS A 48 2.15 -8.70 -1.13
N THR A 49 2.44 -7.49 -0.64
CA THR A 49 1.49 -6.37 -0.69
C THR A 49 1.22 -5.90 -2.10
N ALA A 50 2.24 -5.86 -2.97
CA ALA A 50 2.07 -5.44 -4.35
C ALA A 50 1.28 -6.45 -5.20
N SER A 51 1.47 -7.76 -4.97
CA SER A 51 0.63 -8.77 -5.63
C SER A 51 -0.82 -8.67 -5.18
N TYR A 52 -1.06 -8.45 -3.88
CA TYR A 52 -2.40 -8.25 -3.35
C TYR A 52 -3.07 -7.01 -3.96
N ALA A 53 -2.34 -5.88 -4.01
CA ALA A 53 -2.82 -4.65 -4.64
C ALA A 53 -3.15 -4.84 -6.13
N ALA A 54 -2.36 -5.65 -6.85
CA ALA A 54 -2.62 -5.97 -8.26
C ALA A 54 -3.82 -6.91 -8.45
N GLN A 55 -4.07 -7.82 -7.51
CA GLN A 55 -5.22 -8.72 -7.52
C GLN A 55 -6.53 -8.04 -7.10
N ASN A 56 -6.45 -6.92 -6.37
CA ASN A 56 -7.61 -6.16 -5.90
C ASN A 56 -8.33 -5.38 -7.02
N SER A 57 -8.21 -5.81 -8.28
CA SER A 57 -9.08 -5.36 -9.35
C SER A 57 -10.49 -5.92 -9.13
N LEU A 58 -11.49 -5.03 -9.08
CA LEU A 58 -12.92 -5.36 -8.97
C LEU A 58 -13.43 -6.38 -10.02
N VAL A 59 -12.64 -6.68 -11.05
CA VAL A 59 -12.95 -7.64 -12.11
C VAL A 59 -12.09 -8.88 -11.87
N SER A 60 -12.71 -9.99 -11.46
CA SER A 60 -12.00 -11.26 -11.31
C SER A 60 -11.74 -11.90 -12.68
N SER A 61 -12.68 -11.74 -13.60
CA SER A 61 -12.53 -12.15 -15.00
C SER A 61 -13.59 -11.51 -15.89
N VAL A 62 -13.36 -11.54 -17.19
CA VAL A 62 -14.34 -11.16 -18.20
C VAL A 62 -14.65 -12.41 -19.02
N VAL A 63 -15.91 -12.81 -19.05
CA VAL A 63 -16.38 -13.98 -19.80
C VAL A 63 -17.16 -13.51 -21.02
N GLY A 64 -16.82 -14.01 -22.19
CA GLY A 64 -17.48 -13.66 -23.45
C GLY A 64 -16.92 -12.40 -24.15
N HIS A 65 -17.30 -12.22 -25.42
CA HIS A 65 -16.83 -11.15 -26.30
C HIS A 65 -18.03 -10.40 -26.92
N GLY A 66 -17.81 -9.16 -27.36
CA GLY A 66 -18.85 -8.35 -28.02
C GLY A 66 -20.06 -8.04 -27.13
N ALA A 67 -21.27 -8.14 -27.69
CA ALA A 67 -22.53 -7.86 -26.98
C ALA A 67 -22.84 -8.82 -25.81
N HIS A 68 -22.11 -9.93 -25.69
CA HIS A 68 -22.29 -10.94 -24.64
C HIS A 68 -21.13 -10.96 -23.63
N ARG A 69 -20.31 -9.91 -23.59
CA ARG A 69 -19.25 -9.74 -22.60
C ARG A 69 -19.85 -9.55 -21.20
N ARG A 70 -19.60 -10.50 -20.29
CA ARG A 70 -20.00 -10.49 -18.88
C ARG A 70 -18.77 -10.25 -18.01
N VAL A 71 -18.88 -9.29 -17.10
CA VAL A 71 -17.83 -8.98 -16.12
C VAL A 71 -18.13 -9.78 -14.85
N VAL A 72 -17.22 -10.67 -14.47
CA VAL A 72 -17.31 -11.41 -13.22
C VAL A 72 -16.71 -10.53 -12.12
N LEU A 73 -17.55 -10.15 -11.17
CA LEU A 73 -17.13 -9.48 -9.95
C LEU A 73 -16.81 -10.57 -8.91
N PRO A 74 -15.68 -10.48 -8.17
CA PRO A 74 -15.48 -11.34 -7.02
C PRO A 74 -16.59 -11.05 -6.01
N THR A 75 -17.45 -12.03 -5.75
CA THR A 75 -18.58 -11.92 -4.81
C THR A 75 -18.17 -12.17 -3.35
N ARG A 76 -16.87 -12.37 -3.09
CA ARG A 76 -16.32 -12.76 -1.79
C ARG A 76 -15.06 -11.93 -1.50
N PRO A 77 -14.86 -11.46 -0.25
CA PRO A 77 -13.63 -10.76 0.10
C PRO A 77 -12.41 -11.67 -0.15
N PRO A 78 -11.27 -11.12 -0.60
CA PRO A 78 -10.08 -11.88 -1.02
C PRO A 78 -9.41 -12.69 0.10
N THR A 79 -9.94 -12.64 1.32
CA THR A 79 -9.44 -13.35 2.50
C THR A 79 -9.78 -14.84 2.53
N GLU A 80 -10.76 -15.30 1.75
CA GLU A 80 -11.27 -16.68 1.85
C GLU A 80 -10.79 -17.63 0.72
N ASP A 81 -10.17 -17.10 -0.34
CA ASP A 81 -9.83 -17.88 -1.55
C ASP A 81 -8.39 -18.37 -1.64
N VAL A 82 -7.61 -18.34 -0.55
CA VAL A 82 -6.30 -19.03 -0.52
C VAL A 82 -6.49 -20.56 -0.67
N ALA A 83 -7.72 -21.09 -0.53
CA ALA A 83 -8.02 -22.50 -0.69
C ALA A 83 -8.66 -22.91 -2.04
N ALA A 84 -9.27 -22.00 -2.81
CA ALA A 84 -10.18 -22.38 -3.90
C ALA A 84 -9.73 -22.01 -5.33
N THR A 85 -8.71 -21.15 -5.50
CA THR A 85 -8.19 -20.78 -6.85
C THR A 85 -6.96 -21.59 -7.28
N SER A 86 -6.57 -22.60 -6.51
CA SER A 86 -5.48 -23.55 -6.82
C SER A 86 -5.82 -24.63 -7.85
N ALA A 87 -6.84 -24.44 -8.69
CA ALA A 87 -7.22 -25.45 -9.69
C ALA A 87 -6.34 -25.46 -10.95
N VAL A 88 -5.47 -24.45 -11.16
CA VAL A 88 -4.51 -24.39 -12.27
C VAL A 88 -3.03 -24.56 -11.86
N ASP A 89 -2.74 -24.66 -10.56
CA ASP A 89 -1.38 -24.91 -10.03
C ASP A 89 -1.21 -26.32 -9.42
N ASN A 90 -2.18 -27.22 -9.63
CA ASN A 90 -2.20 -28.59 -9.08
C ASN A 90 -1.16 -29.56 -9.68
N MET A 91 -0.10 -29.07 -10.33
CA MET A 91 1.06 -29.87 -10.73
C MET A 91 2.35 -29.48 -9.98
N ALA A 92 2.32 -28.48 -9.08
CA ALA A 92 3.49 -28.08 -8.29
C ALA A 92 3.36 -28.34 -6.78
N SER A 93 2.21 -28.84 -6.31
CA SER A 93 1.84 -28.90 -4.89
C SER A 93 2.27 -30.18 -4.17
N LEU A 94 3.44 -30.75 -4.49
CA LEU A 94 3.96 -31.92 -3.77
C LEU A 94 5.42 -31.82 -3.28
N THR A 95 6.15 -30.70 -3.51
CA THR A 95 7.58 -30.65 -3.11
C THR A 95 8.17 -29.26 -2.79
N SER A 96 7.43 -28.28 -2.26
CA SER A 96 7.98 -26.93 -2.11
C SER A 96 7.80 -26.32 -0.72
N ASP A 97 8.90 -26.27 0.05
CA ASP A 97 9.14 -25.47 1.28
C ASP A 97 8.97 -23.94 1.10
N VAL A 98 8.29 -23.48 0.04
CA VAL A 98 8.15 -22.06 -0.29
C VAL A 98 6.81 -21.56 0.26
N PRO A 99 6.80 -20.61 1.20
CA PRO A 99 5.58 -19.99 1.71
C PRO A 99 4.72 -19.41 0.60
N THR A 100 3.40 -19.44 0.79
CA THR A 100 2.45 -18.83 -0.14
C THR A 100 2.52 -17.31 -0.07
N LEU A 101 2.40 -16.67 -1.23
CA LEU A 101 2.40 -15.22 -1.35
C LEU A 101 1.09 -14.67 -0.77
N SER A 102 1.14 -14.23 0.50
CA SER A 102 -0.05 -13.87 1.28
C SER A 102 0.19 -12.64 2.18
N LEU A 103 -0.88 -11.91 2.50
CA LEU A 103 -0.81 -10.75 3.39
C LEU A 103 -0.32 -11.10 4.82
N PRO A 104 -0.75 -12.21 5.46
CA PRO A 104 -0.21 -12.59 6.76
C PRO A 104 1.29 -12.87 6.72
N PHE A 105 1.81 -13.42 5.61
CA PHE A 105 3.25 -13.58 5.41
C PHE A 105 3.96 -12.23 5.27
N ALA A 106 3.35 -11.27 4.57
CA ALA A 106 3.87 -9.90 4.47
C ALA A 106 4.05 -9.26 5.85
N VAL A 107 3.05 -9.40 6.73
CA VAL A 107 3.12 -8.89 8.12
C VAL A 107 4.28 -9.50 8.89
N LYS A 108 4.51 -10.82 8.77
CA LYS A 108 5.68 -11.48 9.38
C LYS A 108 6.98 -10.88 8.85
N CYS A 109 7.07 -10.65 7.54
CA CYS A 109 8.25 -10.04 6.92
C CYS A 109 8.51 -8.62 7.42
N PHE A 110 7.49 -7.77 7.51
CA PHE A 110 7.66 -6.41 8.01
C PHE A 110 8.04 -6.38 9.50
N ARG A 111 7.46 -7.25 10.33
CA ARG A 111 7.86 -7.41 11.74
C ARG A 111 9.32 -7.87 11.86
N ASN A 112 9.75 -8.82 11.03
CA ASN A 112 11.15 -9.24 10.98
C ASN A 112 12.08 -8.09 10.58
N ALA A 113 11.68 -7.29 9.58
CA ALA A 113 12.45 -6.12 9.17
C ALA A 113 12.61 -5.11 10.33
N LEU A 114 11.56 -4.85 11.10
CA LEU A 114 11.60 -3.95 12.26
C LEU A 114 12.51 -4.50 13.38
N LEU A 115 12.33 -5.77 13.73
CA LEU A 115 13.13 -6.43 14.77
C LEU A 115 14.62 -6.42 14.42
N LEU A 116 14.96 -6.84 13.19
CA LEU A 116 16.36 -6.88 12.75
C LEU A 116 16.95 -5.47 12.66
N SER A 117 16.18 -4.46 12.26
CA SER A 117 16.67 -3.08 12.24
C SER A 117 17.02 -2.58 13.63
N GLN A 118 16.21 -2.92 14.64
CA GLN A 118 16.50 -2.60 16.04
C GLN A 118 17.73 -3.34 16.55
N GLN A 119 17.86 -4.64 16.23
CA GLN A 119 19.03 -5.43 16.63
C GLN A 119 20.33 -4.87 16.05
N VAL A 120 20.32 -4.46 14.77
CA VAL A 120 21.51 -3.84 14.14
C VAL A 120 21.89 -2.55 14.86
N LEU A 121 20.91 -1.72 15.23
CA LEU A 121 21.14 -0.48 15.98
C LEU A 121 21.73 -0.76 17.37
N GLU A 122 21.17 -1.72 18.11
CA GLU A 122 21.64 -2.15 19.43
C GLU A 122 23.04 -2.78 19.40
N THR A 123 23.40 -3.50 18.33
CA THR A 123 24.77 -4.03 18.16
C THR A 123 25.78 -2.95 17.80
N THR A 124 25.35 -1.85 17.20
CA THR A 124 26.23 -0.75 16.78
C THR A 124 26.46 0.23 17.93
N SER A 125 25.49 0.37 18.85
CA SER A 125 25.59 1.24 20.02
C SER A 125 26.39 0.66 21.19
N LYS A 126 26.70 -0.64 21.17
CA LYS A 126 27.65 -1.25 22.13
C LYS A 126 29.09 -0.96 21.67
N PRO A 127 29.94 -0.32 22.50
CA PRO A 127 31.32 -0.08 22.11
C PRO A 127 32.02 -1.43 21.89
N ARG A 128 32.52 -1.65 20.67
CA ARG A 128 33.52 -2.68 20.41
C ARG A 128 34.84 -2.15 20.98
N GLU A 129 35.39 -2.80 21.99
CA GLU A 129 36.68 -2.42 22.59
C GLU A 129 37.87 -2.58 21.62
N ASP A 130 37.69 -3.21 20.47
CA ASP A 130 38.74 -3.33 19.45
C ASP A 130 38.20 -2.92 18.08
N THR A 131 38.56 -1.73 17.60
CA THR A 131 39.06 -1.50 16.23
C THR A 131 39.41 -0.03 16.01
N ALA A 132 40.63 0.16 15.52
CA ALA A 132 41.26 1.43 15.22
C ALA A 132 40.48 2.28 14.20
N GLU A 133 40.67 3.58 14.39
CA GLU A 133 40.24 4.72 13.57
C GLU A 133 40.19 4.42 12.06
N LEU A 134 38.98 4.51 11.50
CA LEU A 134 38.78 4.80 10.08
C LEU A 134 37.91 6.04 9.97
N THR A 135 38.47 7.06 9.34
CA THR A 135 37.89 8.38 9.07
C THR A 135 36.55 8.26 8.33
N PRO A 136 35.50 9.01 8.73
CA PRO A 136 34.25 9.02 7.99
C PRO A 136 34.39 9.93 6.77
N ASP A 137 34.52 9.33 5.60
CA ASP A 137 34.40 10.04 4.32
C ASP A 137 33.00 10.66 4.20
N SER A 138 33.00 11.96 3.93
CA SER A 138 31.87 12.89 3.90
C SER A 138 31.05 12.80 2.61
N SER A 139 30.55 11.61 2.27
CA SER A 139 29.49 11.46 1.24
C SER A 139 28.70 10.15 1.40
N GLY A 140 27.74 10.13 2.31
CA GLY A 140 26.83 9.00 2.46
C GLY A 140 25.88 9.18 3.63
N VAL A 141 24.59 8.90 3.39
CA VAL A 141 23.55 8.85 4.45
C VAL A 141 24.04 7.94 5.57
N SER A 142 23.97 8.39 6.84
CA SER A 142 24.42 7.59 7.98
C SER A 142 23.74 6.21 7.97
N LEU A 143 24.45 5.19 8.47
CA LEU A 143 23.87 3.85 8.63
C LEU A 143 22.58 3.91 9.47
N GLU A 144 22.58 4.77 10.49
CA GLU A 144 21.43 5.03 11.36
C GLU A 144 20.25 5.61 10.57
N ASP A 145 20.48 6.66 9.78
CA ASP A 145 19.45 7.27 8.91
C ASP A 145 18.87 6.27 7.90
N SER A 146 19.73 5.41 7.36
CA SER A 146 19.33 4.37 6.41
C SER A 146 18.46 3.29 7.06
N LEU A 147 18.76 2.90 8.30
CA LEU A 147 17.97 1.95 9.08
C LEU A 147 16.66 2.58 9.55
N GLU A 148 16.68 3.85 9.94
CA GLU A 148 15.51 4.59 10.36
C GLU A 148 14.52 4.74 9.19
N LEU A 149 15.01 5.10 8.00
CA LEU A 149 14.18 5.11 6.79
C LEU A 149 13.60 3.73 6.47
N LEU A 150 14.35 2.66 6.72
CA LEU A 150 13.87 1.30 6.53
C LEU A 150 12.74 0.95 7.52
N ARG A 151 12.88 1.34 8.79
CA ARG A 151 11.85 1.17 9.82
C ARG A 151 10.57 1.91 9.43
N GLN A 152 10.69 3.15 8.97
CA GLN A 152 9.54 3.91 8.46
C GLN A 152 8.82 3.19 7.32
N LYS A 153 9.58 2.70 6.32
CA LYS A 153 9.01 1.94 5.19
C LYS A 153 8.33 0.64 5.65
N ALA A 154 8.92 -0.07 6.60
CA ALA A 154 8.31 -1.27 7.17
C ALA A 154 7.00 -0.96 7.89
N LEU A 155 6.94 0.11 8.69
CA LEU A 155 5.72 0.54 9.40
C LEU A 155 4.60 0.96 8.45
N VAL A 156 4.91 1.73 7.39
CA VAL A 156 3.92 2.14 6.38
C VAL A 156 3.30 0.91 5.69
N ASN A 157 4.14 -0.02 5.25
CA ASN A 157 3.66 -1.25 4.59
C ASN A 157 2.92 -2.17 5.56
N LEU A 158 3.30 -2.20 6.83
CA LEU A 158 2.60 -2.94 7.88
C LEU A 158 1.20 -2.37 8.12
N ALA A 159 1.05 -1.05 8.18
CA ALA A 159 -0.24 -0.39 8.30
C ALA A 159 -1.16 -0.71 7.11
N TYR A 160 -0.61 -0.67 5.88
CA TYR A 160 -1.34 -1.06 4.67
C TYR A 160 -1.78 -2.53 4.70
N ALA A 161 -0.90 -3.45 5.14
CA ALA A 161 -1.22 -4.86 5.25
C ALA A 161 -2.33 -5.12 6.28
N TYR A 162 -2.32 -4.44 7.43
CA TYR A 162 -3.39 -4.55 8.42
C TYR A 162 -4.74 -4.02 7.93
N LEU A 163 -4.74 -2.88 7.22
CA LEU A 163 -5.96 -2.38 6.57
C LEU A 163 -6.52 -3.39 5.56
N SER A 164 -5.64 -3.95 4.73
CA SER A 164 -6.01 -4.92 3.70
C SER A 164 -6.58 -6.22 4.28
N MET A 165 -6.20 -6.58 5.51
CA MET A 165 -6.73 -7.74 6.25
C MET A 165 -7.92 -7.40 7.16
N ASN A 166 -8.49 -6.19 7.05
CA ASN A 166 -9.58 -5.71 7.88
C ASN A 166 -9.27 -5.72 9.39
N ALA A 167 -8.03 -5.37 9.77
CA ALA A 167 -7.58 -5.23 11.15
C ALA A 167 -7.28 -3.75 11.50
N PRO A 168 -8.30 -2.87 11.58
CA PRO A 168 -8.10 -1.42 11.69
C PRO A 168 -7.42 -0.99 13.00
N GLU A 169 -7.61 -1.69 14.11
CA GLU A 169 -6.98 -1.36 15.39
C GLU A 169 -5.45 -1.46 15.34
N LEU A 170 -4.95 -2.53 14.71
CA LEU A 170 -3.51 -2.73 14.51
C LEU A 170 -2.93 -1.68 13.55
N ALA A 171 -3.68 -1.32 12.50
CA ALA A 171 -3.29 -0.23 11.60
C ALA A 171 -3.15 1.10 12.35
N ILE A 172 -4.13 1.44 13.21
CA ILE A 172 -4.11 2.65 14.06
C ILE A 172 -2.90 2.64 14.99
N HIS A 173 -2.58 1.51 15.63
CA HIS A 173 -1.41 1.39 16.50
C HIS A 173 -0.11 1.67 15.71
N THR A 174 0.10 0.99 14.59
CA THR A 174 1.30 1.18 13.76
C THR A 174 1.42 2.59 13.19
N ALA A 175 0.29 3.21 12.86
CA ALA A 175 0.25 4.56 12.37
C ALA A 175 0.64 5.58 13.45
N LYS A 176 0.18 5.40 14.69
CA LYS A 176 0.59 6.23 15.84
C LYS A 176 2.08 6.08 16.13
N GLU A 177 2.59 4.85 16.08
CA GLU A 177 4.02 4.57 16.24
C GLU A 177 4.84 5.35 15.20
N LEU A 178 4.49 5.27 13.91
CA LEU A 178 5.22 6.02 12.87
C LEU A 178 5.09 7.55 13.03
N LEU A 179 3.90 8.05 13.38
CA LEU A 179 3.67 9.48 13.55
C LEU A 179 4.39 10.06 14.77
N SER A 180 4.70 9.22 15.77
CA SER A 180 5.51 9.60 16.93
C SER A 180 6.99 9.79 16.60
N MET A 181 7.47 9.25 15.47
CA MET A 181 8.87 9.35 15.08
C MET A 181 9.19 10.74 14.49
N PRO A 182 10.20 11.46 15.02
CA PRO A 182 10.55 12.80 14.56
C PRO A 182 11.18 12.81 13.16
N THR A 183 11.79 11.69 12.75
CA THR A 183 12.48 11.49 11.47
C THR A 183 11.52 11.17 10.30
N CYS A 184 10.21 11.08 10.57
CA CYS A 184 9.22 10.62 9.61
C CYS A 184 9.15 11.52 8.36
N THR A 185 9.43 10.94 7.19
CA THR A 185 9.42 11.69 5.92
C THR A 185 8.00 12.19 5.59
N PRO A 186 7.86 13.33 4.87
CA PRO A 186 6.55 13.86 4.50
C PRO A 186 5.73 12.88 3.65
N ALA A 187 6.38 12.09 2.79
CA ALA A 187 5.72 11.06 1.99
C ALA A 187 5.13 9.92 2.84
N HIS A 188 5.90 9.42 3.82
CA HIS A 188 5.41 8.40 4.75
C HIS A 188 4.30 8.96 5.65
N ARG A 189 4.43 10.23 6.07
CA ARG A 189 3.39 10.93 6.85
C ARG A 189 2.09 11.06 6.07
N PHE A 190 2.14 11.38 4.77
CA PHE A 190 0.96 11.40 3.89
C PHE A 190 0.25 10.04 3.85
N LEU A 191 1.01 8.97 3.57
CA LEU A 191 0.45 7.62 3.45
C LEU A 191 -0.17 7.16 4.77
N VAL A 192 0.55 7.31 5.88
CA VAL A 192 0.05 6.84 7.18
C VAL A 192 -1.10 7.67 7.71
N ARG A 193 -1.16 8.99 7.47
CA ARG A 193 -2.37 9.77 7.79
C ARG A 193 -3.57 9.32 6.97
N SER A 194 -3.37 8.97 5.70
CA SER A 194 -4.43 8.44 4.83
C SER A 194 -4.93 7.08 5.33
N TYR A 195 -4.02 6.16 5.64
CA TYR A 195 -4.33 4.84 6.21
C TYR A 195 -4.97 4.93 7.60
N TYR A 196 -4.52 5.87 8.43
CA TYR A 196 -5.10 6.12 9.75
C TYR A 196 -6.55 6.61 9.64
N ALA A 197 -6.81 7.54 8.72
CA ALA A 197 -8.16 8.04 8.48
C ALA A 197 -9.08 6.94 7.94
N GLU A 198 -8.60 6.07 7.05
CA GLU A 198 -9.34 4.91 6.56
C GLU A 198 -9.66 3.92 7.70
N ALA A 199 -8.68 3.59 8.54
CA ALA A 199 -8.88 2.72 9.70
C ALA A 199 -9.93 3.29 10.68
N LEU A 200 -9.90 4.60 10.92
CA LEU A 200 -10.91 5.29 11.74
C LEU A 200 -12.30 5.22 11.10
N CYS A 201 -12.40 5.32 9.77
CA CYS A 201 -13.67 5.18 9.06
C CYS A 201 -14.23 3.76 9.19
N LEU A 202 -13.39 2.73 9.11
CA LEU A 202 -13.79 1.33 9.34
C LEU A 202 -14.33 1.10 10.77
N LEU A 203 -13.80 1.83 11.75
CA LEU A 203 -14.29 1.82 13.14
C LEU A 203 -15.49 2.77 13.37
N SER A 204 -16.12 3.31 12.32
CA SER A 204 -17.21 4.29 12.40
C SER A 204 -16.84 5.60 13.13
N ARG A 205 -15.55 5.92 13.25
CA ARG A 205 -15.02 7.14 13.88
C ARG A 205 -14.69 8.21 12.83
N SER A 206 -15.63 8.49 11.94
CA SER A 206 -15.44 9.41 10.80
C SER A 206 -15.16 10.85 11.23
N ALA A 207 -15.64 11.29 12.41
CA ALA A 207 -15.37 12.61 12.98
C ALA A 207 -13.88 12.83 13.31
N GLU A 208 -13.18 11.79 13.77
CA GLU A 208 -11.73 11.86 14.01
C GLU A 208 -10.96 11.80 12.69
N ALA A 209 -11.45 11.02 11.72
CA ALA A 209 -10.81 10.87 10.42
C ALA A 209 -10.69 12.21 9.66
N SER A 210 -11.69 13.09 9.75
CA SER A 210 -11.64 14.41 9.09
C SER A 210 -10.57 15.33 9.66
N VAL A 211 -10.15 15.14 10.91
CA VAL A 211 -9.04 15.91 11.51
C VAL A 211 -7.71 15.53 10.85
N HIS A 212 -7.53 14.25 10.51
CA HIS A 212 -6.31 13.75 9.87
C HIS A 212 -6.25 14.02 8.37
N LEU A 213 -7.39 14.19 7.69
CA LEU A 213 -7.48 14.47 6.26
C LEU A 213 -7.60 15.96 5.90
N LYS A 214 -7.35 16.88 6.84
CA LYS A 214 -7.39 18.33 6.59
C LYS A 214 -6.53 18.68 5.36
N LEU A 215 -7.18 19.27 4.36
CA LEU A 215 -6.60 19.54 3.04
C LEU A 215 -5.34 20.42 3.11
N ASN A 216 -5.36 21.47 3.94
CA ASN A 216 -4.24 22.41 4.05
C ASN A 216 -2.91 21.70 4.37
N ASP A 217 -2.93 20.75 5.29
CA ASP A 217 -1.75 20.01 5.69
C ASP A 217 -1.43 18.90 4.66
N MET A 218 -2.47 18.17 4.23
CA MET A 218 -2.30 16.97 3.42
C MET A 218 -1.88 17.23 1.99
N LEU A 219 -2.21 18.38 1.40
CA LEU A 219 -1.77 18.73 0.03
C LEU A 219 -0.25 18.89 -0.06
N SER A 220 0.37 19.58 0.91
CA SER A 220 1.84 19.72 0.95
C SER A 220 2.56 18.37 1.09
N LEU A 221 1.98 17.46 1.86
CA LEU A 221 2.50 16.11 2.05
C LEU A 221 2.27 15.23 0.81
N ALA A 222 1.15 15.43 0.11
CA ALA A 222 0.83 14.77 -1.15
C ALA A 222 1.82 15.14 -2.26
N ASP A 223 2.22 16.42 -2.36
CA ASP A 223 3.23 16.87 -3.32
C ASP A 223 4.60 16.23 -3.04
N ALA A 224 4.96 16.06 -1.77
CA ALA A 224 6.18 15.36 -1.39
C ALA A 224 6.13 13.87 -1.77
N TYR A 225 5.00 13.22 -1.51
CA TYR A 225 4.77 11.82 -1.91
C TYR A 225 4.81 11.64 -3.43
N ALA A 226 4.15 12.51 -4.19
CA ALA A 226 4.11 12.44 -5.65
C ALA A 226 5.53 12.52 -6.26
N ARG A 227 6.38 13.39 -5.71
CA ARG A 227 7.80 13.49 -6.11
C ARG A 227 8.60 12.23 -5.80
N GLU A 228 8.45 11.66 -4.60
CA GLU A 228 9.17 10.44 -4.21
C GLU A 228 8.71 9.21 -5.03
N ALA A 229 7.40 9.07 -5.22
CA ALA A 229 6.80 7.95 -5.94
C ALA A 229 6.88 8.09 -7.48
N LYS A 230 7.32 9.24 -8.00
CA LYS A 230 7.23 9.61 -9.42
C LYS A 230 5.80 9.43 -9.97
N ALA A 231 4.82 9.74 -9.14
CA ALA A 231 3.40 9.67 -9.47
C ALA A 231 2.90 11.02 -9.96
N ASP A 232 1.81 11.02 -10.73
CA ASP A 232 1.15 12.24 -11.16
C ASP A 232 0.53 12.98 -9.95
N THR A 233 0.90 14.25 -9.78
CA THR A 233 0.44 15.08 -8.65
C THR A 233 -1.07 15.28 -8.70
N ALA A 234 -1.65 15.44 -9.89
CA ALA A 234 -3.09 15.61 -10.07
C ALA A 234 -3.86 14.37 -9.62
N ALA A 235 -3.37 13.17 -9.96
CA ALA A 235 -3.94 11.90 -9.51
C ALA A 235 -3.86 11.73 -7.98
N VAL A 236 -2.73 12.09 -7.34
CA VAL A 236 -2.60 12.01 -5.87
C VAL A 236 -3.57 12.98 -5.18
N HIS A 237 -3.68 14.22 -5.67
CA HIS A 237 -4.63 15.19 -5.14
C HIS A 237 -6.08 14.75 -5.34
N ALA A 238 -6.41 14.16 -6.50
CA ALA A 238 -7.74 13.61 -6.72
C ALA A 238 -8.09 12.52 -5.69
N ASN A 239 -7.16 11.60 -5.39
CA ASN A 239 -7.37 10.57 -4.37
C ASN A 239 -7.58 11.15 -2.97
N LEU A 240 -6.86 12.21 -2.60
CA LEU A 240 -7.07 12.91 -1.33
C LEU A 240 -8.47 13.55 -1.25
N HIS A 241 -8.95 14.13 -2.35
CA HIS A 241 -10.30 14.68 -2.44
C HIS A 241 -11.38 13.58 -2.39
N VAL A 242 -11.14 12.42 -3.01
CA VAL A 242 -12.00 11.23 -2.90
C VAL A 242 -12.08 10.76 -1.44
N ASN A 243 -10.95 10.65 -0.75
CA ASN A 243 -10.92 10.26 0.66
C ASN A 243 -11.72 11.24 1.54
N ASN A 244 -11.52 12.55 1.34
CA ASN A 244 -12.29 13.58 2.04
C ASN A 244 -13.80 13.50 1.75
N ALA A 245 -14.18 13.26 0.50
CA ALA A 245 -15.57 13.06 0.12
C ALA A 245 -16.18 11.82 0.80
N THR A 246 -15.45 10.71 0.85
CA THR A 246 -15.88 9.49 1.55
C THR A 246 -16.11 9.75 3.03
N VAL A 247 -15.19 10.46 3.70
CA VAL A 247 -15.39 10.85 5.11
C VAL A 247 -16.62 11.74 5.28
N ALA A 248 -16.82 12.74 4.41
CA ALA A 248 -17.99 13.61 4.46
C ALA A 248 -19.31 12.84 4.26
N ILE A 249 -19.33 11.84 3.36
CA ILE A 249 -20.47 10.94 3.18
C ILE A 249 -20.77 10.15 4.47
N LEU A 250 -19.73 9.61 5.12
CA LEU A 250 -19.88 8.87 6.38
C LEU A 250 -20.38 9.77 7.52
N GLN A 251 -20.04 11.06 7.50
CA GLN A 251 -20.57 12.06 8.43
C GLN A 251 -21.96 12.59 8.05
N LYS A 252 -22.56 12.09 6.96
CA LYS A 252 -23.84 12.58 6.38
C LYS A 252 -23.79 14.04 5.91
N ASN A 253 -22.60 14.61 5.72
CA ASN A 253 -22.41 15.96 5.19
C ASN A 253 -22.32 15.94 3.65
N MET A 254 -23.48 15.80 3.00
CA MET A 254 -23.61 15.74 1.55
C MET A 254 -23.06 16.95 0.77
N PRO A 255 -23.25 18.22 1.19
CA PRO A 255 -22.72 19.35 0.41
C PRO A 255 -21.18 19.38 0.38
N GLN A 256 -20.53 19.06 1.50
CA GLN A 256 -19.06 18.97 1.55
C GLN A 256 -18.53 17.82 0.70
N ALA A 257 -19.25 16.68 0.69
CA ALA A 257 -18.90 15.54 -0.15
C ALA A 257 -18.96 15.91 -1.64
N GLU A 258 -20.02 16.58 -2.08
CA GLU A 258 -20.19 17.01 -3.47
C GLU A 258 -19.10 17.98 -3.92
N GLN A 259 -18.77 18.97 -3.08
CA GLN A 259 -17.66 19.89 -3.36
C GLN A 259 -16.33 19.15 -3.51
N SER A 260 -16.07 18.18 -2.62
CA SER A 260 -14.83 17.40 -2.62
C SER A 260 -14.73 16.48 -3.85
N VAL A 261 -15.81 15.80 -4.23
CA VAL A 261 -15.83 14.96 -5.44
C VAL A 261 -15.71 15.79 -6.71
N ALA A 262 -16.37 16.95 -6.78
CA ALA A 262 -16.25 17.84 -7.93
C ALA A 262 -14.79 18.28 -8.13
N GLN A 263 -14.04 18.54 -7.05
CA GLN A 263 -12.60 18.78 -7.14
C GLN A 263 -11.83 17.56 -7.65
N ALA A 264 -12.13 16.37 -7.12
CA ALA A 264 -11.47 15.13 -7.55
C ALA A 264 -11.64 14.84 -9.05
N VAL A 265 -12.85 15.03 -9.58
CA VAL A 265 -13.15 14.81 -11.01
C VAL A 265 -12.50 15.87 -11.89
N ARG A 266 -12.40 17.12 -11.43
CA ARG A 266 -11.68 18.18 -12.17
C ARG A 266 -10.18 17.89 -12.29
N LEU A 267 -9.58 17.34 -11.25
CA LEU A 267 -8.15 17.02 -11.22
C LEU A 267 -7.83 15.74 -12.01
N ALA A 268 -8.68 14.71 -11.89
CA ALA A 268 -8.49 13.44 -12.57
C ALA A 268 -9.82 12.94 -13.18
N PRO A 269 -10.18 13.42 -14.39
CA PRO A 269 -11.47 13.09 -15.02
C PRO A 269 -11.56 11.63 -15.48
N THR A 270 -10.42 10.96 -15.66
CA THR A 270 -10.35 9.54 -16.04
C THR A 270 -10.33 8.61 -14.82
N SER A 271 -10.28 9.15 -13.60
CA SER A 271 -10.24 8.33 -12.39
C SER A 271 -11.60 7.68 -12.14
N ARG A 272 -11.63 6.34 -12.26
CA ARG A 272 -12.82 5.53 -12.02
C ARG A 272 -13.41 5.76 -10.61
N HIS A 273 -12.57 5.80 -9.58
CA HIS A 273 -13.02 5.99 -8.20
C HIS A 273 -13.71 7.34 -7.98
N SER A 274 -13.18 8.42 -8.60
CA SER A 274 -13.78 9.75 -8.52
C SER A 274 -15.17 9.77 -9.17
N LEU A 275 -15.32 9.10 -10.32
CA LEU A 275 -16.59 9.01 -11.04
C LEU A 275 -17.61 8.13 -10.32
N GLU A 276 -17.20 6.98 -9.78
CA GLU A 276 -18.07 6.10 -8.99
C GLU A 276 -18.62 6.82 -7.75
N LEU A 277 -17.78 7.60 -7.06
CA LEU A 277 -18.21 8.38 -5.90
C LEU A 277 -19.16 9.51 -6.29
N LEU A 278 -18.95 10.17 -7.44
CA LEU A 278 -19.86 11.19 -7.97
C LEU A 278 -21.24 10.60 -8.28
N VAL A 279 -21.26 9.44 -8.94
CA VAL A 279 -22.49 8.70 -9.24
C VAL A 279 -23.23 8.34 -7.95
N TYR A 280 -22.52 7.84 -6.94
CA TYR A 280 -23.11 7.54 -5.63
C TYR A 280 -23.78 8.77 -5.01
N ILE A 281 -23.10 9.93 -4.99
CA ILE A 281 -23.67 11.18 -4.45
C ILE A 281 -24.91 11.62 -5.23
N LEU A 282 -24.87 11.57 -6.57
CA LEU A 282 -25.99 11.94 -7.42
C LEU A 282 -27.21 11.05 -7.20
N LEU A 283 -27.01 9.73 -7.07
CA LEU A 283 -28.06 8.78 -6.75
C LEU A 283 -28.67 9.04 -5.37
N ARG A 284 -27.84 9.31 -4.37
CA ARG A 284 -28.30 9.69 -3.01
C ARG A 284 -29.14 10.96 -2.99
N LYS A 285 -28.92 11.88 -3.94
CA LYS A 285 -29.73 13.12 -4.12
C LYS A 285 -30.94 12.93 -5.04
N GLY A 286 -31.18 11.73 -5.60
CA GLY A 286 -32.29 11.45 -6.50
C GLY A 286 -32.07 11.87 -7.97
N HIS A 287 -30.85 12.26 -8.36
CA HIS A 287 -30.52 12.71 -9.72
C HIS A 287 -30.11 11.53 -10.63
N SER A 288 -30.99 10.54 -10.77
CA SER A 288 -30.69 9.28 -11.49
C SER A 288 -30.32 9.48 -12.97
N ASN A 289 -30.92 10.47 -13.64
CA ASN A 289 -30.63 10.77 -15.05
C ASN A 289 -29.20 11.29 -15.26
N LYS A 290 -28.74 12.19 -14.38
CA LYS A 290 -27.36 12.73 -14.41
C LYS A 290 -26.34 11.64 -14.07
N ALA A 291 -26.65 10.80 -13.08
CA ALA A 291 -25.81 9.66 -12.71
C ALA A 291 -25.63 8.68 -13.90
N MET A 292 -26.72 8.39 -14.63
CA MET A 292 -26.67 7.52 -15.80
C MET A 292 -25.86 8.13 -16.95
N GLN A 293 -25.96 9.44 -17.17
CA GLN A 293 -25.17 10.12 -18.19
C GLN A 293 -23.66 10.02 -17.90
N ILE A 294 -23.25 10.30 -16.66
CA ILE A 294 -21.84 10.21 -16.25
C ILE A 294 -21.31 8.78 -16.38
N LEU A 295 -22.11 7.76 -16.03
CA LEU A 295 -21.73 6.36 -16.23
C LEU A 295 -21.55 5.99 -17.71
N LYS A 296 -22.37 6.55 -18.60
CA LYS A 296 -22.23 6.35 -20.06
C LYS A 296 -20.96 7.01 -20.57
N GLU A 297 -20.68 8.24 -20.17
CA GLU A 297 -19.46 8.97 -20.54
C GLU A 297 -18.20 8.27 -20.01
N ALA A 298 -18.22 7.82 -18.75
CA ALA A 298 -17.13 7.07 -18.13
C ALA A 298 -16.79 5.76 -18.86
N ARG A 299 -17.80 5.06 -19.38
CA ARG A 299 -17.62 3.81 -20.15
C ARG A 299 -16.99 4.02 -21.53
N VAL A 300 -17.08 5.22 -22.10
CA VAL A 300 -16.52 5.53 -23.42
C VAL A 300 -15.02 5.82 -23.35
N VAL A 301 -14.52 6.21 -22.16
CA VAL A 301 -13.12 6.63 -21.95
C VAL A 301 -12.21 5.46 -21.50
N THR A 302 -12.79 4.34 -21.08
CA THR A 302 -12.07 3.10 -20.68
C THR A 302 -12.02 2.05 -21.78
#